data_AF-A0A1L3JKF8-F1
#
_entry.id   AF-A0A1L3JKF8-F1
#
_cell.length_a   1.000
_cell.length_b   1.000
_cell.length_c   1.000
_cell.angle_alpha   90.00
_cell.angle_beta   90.00
_cell.angle_gamma   90.00
#
_symmetry.space_group_name_H-M   'P 1'
#
loop_
_entity.id
_entity.type
_entity.pdbx_description
1 polymer ?
#
loop_
_entity_poly.entity_id
_entity_poly.type
_entity_poly.pdbx_seq_one_letter_code
_entity_poly.pdbx_strand_id
1 'polypeptide(L)'
;MKKCLWCFKNENETLFIKKAHTIPKSLGGQNYNQNVCDECNEYFGTKHENIYSIEEALKEGFNITRYRILLSSPNKRKTGGFKSRFFEIKERKGKKSVRYNNSFKFNSNFQKELCRSFKRGLYKMFFEELNRQKNIGYEDNFNFIRNFARYNKGDIPVFYFNRLYGIFMLTENEAATPFLLFDRMKYLFSNKKFQEIEFLGHVFGFPISSYDENEFKEYIEKSLKEKTTFFKDITLIKKFTDIDFIHSIMNK
;
A
#
# COMPACT_ATOMS: atom_id res chain seq x y z
N MET A 1 23.95 -8.81 14.77
CA MET A 1 23.86 -9.59 13.53
C MET A 1 22.51 -9.32 12.88
N LYS A 2 22.49 -8.75 11.68
CA LYS A 2 21.24 -8.54 10.94
C LYS A 2 20.73 -9.86 10.36
N LYS A 3 19.41 -9.98 10.30
CA LYS A 3 18.69 -11.09 9.66
C LYS A 3 17.68 -10.49 8.71
N CYS A 4 17.59 -11.01 7.49
CA CYS A 4 16.63 -10.48 6.53
C CYS A 4 15.21 -10.88 6.93
N LEU A 5 14.32 -9.89 7.03
CA LEU A 5 12.89 -10.06 7.30
C LEU A 5 12.21 -10.99 6.29
N TRP A 6 12.67 -10.96 5.04
CA TRP A 6 12.02 -11.64 3.91
C TRP A 6 12.59 -13.04 3.64
N CYS A 7 13.90 -13.21 3.61
CA CYS A 7 14.55 -14.48 3.25
C CYS A 7 15.30 -15.17 4.39
N PHE A 8 15.29 -14.58 5.59
CA PHE A 8 15.98 -15.08 6.79
C PHE A 8 17.50 -15.22 6.72
N LYS A 9 18.12 -14.98 5.56
CA LYS A 9 19.58 -14.88 5.42
C LYS A 9 20.15 -13.82 6.36
N ASN A 10 21.31 -14.11 6.96
CA ASN A 10 22.02 -13.19 7.85
C ASN A 10 23.20 -12.50 7.13
N GLU A 11 23.95 -11.64 7.84
CA GLU A 11 25.08 -10.86 7.30
C GLU A 11 26.22 -11.72 6.72
N ASN A 12 26.32 -12.99 7.11
CA ASN A 12 27.29 -13.92 6.53
C ASN A 12 26.83 -14.52 5.19
N GLU A 13 25.54 -14.41 4.86
CA GLU A 13 24.90 -15.04 3.70
C GLU A 13 24.44 -14.02 2.64
N THR A 14 24.29 -12.73 2.99
CA THR A 14 23.83 -11.66 2.10
C THR A 14 24.27 -10.28 2.58
N LEU A 15 24.28 -9.31 1.67
CA LEU A 15 24.60 -7.91 1.95
C LEU A 15 23.38 -7.11 2.44
N PHE A 16 23.64 -6.09 3.27
CA PHE A 16 22.67 -5.10 3.79
C PHE A 16 23.21 -3.68 3.60
N ILE A 17 23.73 -3.38 2.41
CA ILE A 17 24.40 -2.11 2.10
C ILE A 17 23.38 -1.09 1.56
N LYS A 18 22.46 -1.54 0.70
CA LYS A 18 21.46 -0.68 0.07
C LYS A 18 20.40 -0.29 1.08
N LYS A 19 19.99 0.97 1.02
CA LYS A 19 18.88 1.49 1.82
C LYS A 19 17.55 0.93 1.32
N ALA A 20 16.93 0.03 2.09
CA ALA A 20 15.62 -0.53 1.78
C ALA A 20 14.51 0.40 2.30
N HIS A 21 13.94 1.20 1.41
CA HIS A 21 12.83 2.09 1.72
C HIS A 21 11.57 1.29 2.01
N THR A 22 10.92 1.52 3.15
CA THR A 22 9.65 0.86 3.50
C THR A 22 8.51 1.30 2.57
N ILE A 23 8.45 2.61 2.32
CA ILE A 23 7.60 3.27 1.33
C ILE A 23 8.51 3.82 0.22
N PRO A 24 8.21 3.59 -1.08
CA PRO A 24 9.08 4.02 -2.17
C PRO A 24 9.48 5.49 -2.07
N LYS A 25 10.77 5.80 -2.26
CA LYS A 25 11.28 7.18 -2.25
C LYS A 25 10.59 8.07 -3.27
N SER A 26 10.22 7.51 -4.42
CA SER A 26 9.45 8.21 -5.47
C SER A 26 8.03 8.59 -5.04
N LEU A 27 7.50 7.95 -4.00
CA LEU A 27 6.25 8.32 -3.33
C LEU A 27 6.49 9.28 -2.15
N GLY A 28 7.73 9.73 -1.92
CA GLY A 28 8.09 10.63 -0.82
C GLY A 28 8.47 9.94 0.48
N GLY A 29 8.49 8.60 0.52
CA GLY A 29 8.89 7.85 1.72
C GLY A 29 10.33 8.16 2.16
N GLN A 30 10.52 8.35 3.47
CA GLN A 30 11.83 8.70 4.06
C GLN A 30 12.40 7.59 4.96
N ASN A 31 11.56 6.66 5.38
CA ASN A 31 11.94 5.61 6.30
C ASN A 31 12.58 4.43 5.58
N TYR A 32 13.45 3.73 6.32
CA TYR A 32 14.15 2.54 5.87
C TYR A 32 13.95 1.42 6.87
N ASN A 33 13.97 0.18 6.38
CA ASN A 33 14.09 -0.99 7.24
C ASN A 33 15.48 -1.60 7.08
N GLN A 34 16.25 -1.62 8.16
CA GLN A 34 17.63 -2.12 8.18
C GLN A 34 17.71 -3.66 8.12
N ASN A 35 16.58 -4.34 8.32
CA ASN A 35 16.46 -5.79 8.30
C ASN A 35 16.05 -6.33 6.92
N VAL A 36 16.24 -5.57 5.84
CA VAL A 36 15.99 -6.04 4.48
C VAL A 36 17.32 -6.10 3.73
N CYS A 37 17.69 -7.29 3.25
CA CYS A 37 18.92 -7.47 2.51
C CYS A 37 18.82 -6.90 1.09
N ASP A 38 19.97 -6.68 0.46
CA ASP A 38 20.06 -6.08 -0.87
C ASP A 38 19.32 -6.89 -1.93
N GLU A 39 19.39 -8.22 -1.87
CA GLU A 39 18.66 -9.12 -2.79
C GLU A 39 17.14 -8.97 -2.68
N CYS A 40 16.61 -8.89 -1.46
CA CYS A 40 15.16 -8.74 -1.25
C CYS A 40 14.69 -7.33 -1.57
N ASN A 41 15.49 -6.31 -1.23
CA ASN A 41 15.22 -4.92 -1.61
C ASN A 41 15.12 -4.79 -3.13
N GLU A 42 16.10 -5.34 -3.85
CA GLU A 42 16.14 -5.33 -5.31
C GLU A 42 14.98 -6.11 -5.93
N TYR A 43 14.59 -7.24 -5.35
CA TYR A 43 13.44 -8.02 -5.81
C TYR A 43 12.15 -7.20 -5.91
N PHE A 44 11.86 -6.32 -4.93
CA PHE A 44 10.63 -5.52 -4.97
C PHE A 44 10.70 -4.37 -6.00
N GLY A 45 11.90 -3.84 -6.25
CA GLY A 45 12.15 -2.75 -7.19
C GLY A 45 12.30 -3.21 -8.65
N THR A 46 12.67 -4.46 -8.88
CA THR A 46 12.92 -5.02 -10.22
C THR A 46 11.65 -5.52 -10.90
N LYS A 47 11.58 -5.34 -12.22
CA LYS A 47 10.53 -5.89 -13.10
C LYS A 47 10.83 -7.36 -13.33
N HIS A 48 9.90 -8.23 -12.97
CA HIS A 48 9.97 -9.67 -13.24
C HIS A 48 9.24 -9.97 -14.55
N GLU A 49 8.43 -11.03 -14.60
CA GLU A 49 7.57 -11.38 -15.74
C GLU A 49 6.56 -10.25 -16.10
N ASN A 50 6.28 -9.36 -15.15
CA ASN A 50 5.39 -8.21 -15.35
C ASN A 50 6.11 -7.01 -15.96
N ILE A 51 5.37 -6.17 -16.68
CA ILE A 51 5.92 -4.94 -17.26
C ILE A 51 6.23 -3.85 -16.23
N TYR A 52 5.91 -4.06 -14.95
CA TYR A 52 6.16 -3.17 -13.80
C TYR A 52 6.63 -3.96 -12.58
N SER A 53 7.37 -3.30 -11.69
CA SER A 53 7.79 -3.89 -10.41
C SER A 53 6.68 -3.79 -9.35
N ILE A 54 6.87 -4.48 -8.22
CA ILE A 54 5.93 -4.45 -7.10
C ILE A 54 5.87 -3.05 -6.49
N GLU A 55 7.03 -2.41 -6.31
CA GLU A 55 7.09 -1.02 -5.85
C GLU A 55 6.50 -0.02 -6.85
N GLU A 56 6.69 -0.25 -8.15
CA GLU A 56 6.07 0.59 -9.19
C GLU A 56 4.55 0.51 -9.11
N ALA A 57 3.96 -0.68 -8.98
CA ALA A 57 2.51 -0.85 -8.84
C ALA A 57 1.95 -0.13 -7.60
N LEU A 58 2.62 -0.27 -6.45
CA LEU A 58 2.25 0.42 -5.21
C LEU A 58 2.32 1.95 -5.38
N LYS A 59 3.45 2.43 -5.91
CA LYS A 59 3.70 3.86 -6.15
C LYS A 59 2.67 4.43 -7.10
N GLU A 60 2.37 3.77 -8.22
CA GLU A 60 1.42 4.29 -9.20
C GLU A 60 0.00 4.40 -8.62
N GLY A 61 -0.41 3.50 -7.74
CA GLY A 61 -1.69 3.61 -7.01
C GLY A 61 -1.75 4.85 -6.13
N PHE A 62 -0.76 5.04 -5.25
CA PHE A 62 -0.82 6.12 -4.27
C PHE A 62 -0.32 7.48 -4.76
N ASN A 63 0.48 7.53 -5.82
CA ASN A 63 1.09 8.77 -6.28
C ASN A 63 0.04 9.79 -6.76
N ILE A 64 -1.06 9.31 -7.35
CA ILE A 64 -2.16 10.18 -7.76
C ILE A 64 -2.91 10.76 -6.56
N THR A 65 -3.21 9.93 -5.56
CA THR A 65 -3.79 10.37 -4.28
C THR A 65 -2.91 11.42 -3.62
N ARG A 66 -1.63 11.09 -3.45
CA ARG A 66 -0.62 11.95 -2.84
C ARG A 66 -0.56 13.30 -3.52
N TYR A 67 -0.49 13.31 -4.84
CA TYR A 67 -0.42 14.55 -5.59
C TYR A 67 -1.68 15.40 -5.45
N ARG A 68 -2.88 14.78 -5.48
CA ARG A 68 -4.14 15.49 -5.23
C ARG A 68 -4.14 16.19 -3.87
N ILE A 69 -3.69 15.50 -2.82
CA ILE A 69 -3.60 16.09 -1.47
C ILE A 69 -2.60 17.25 -1.44
N LEU A 70 -1.43 17.08 -2.04
CA LEU A 70 -0.39 18.12 -2.08
C LEU A 70 -0.86 19.39 -2.82
N LEU A 71 -1.69 19.24 -3.84
CA LEU A 71 -2.27 20.39 -4.56
C LEU A 71 -3.24 21.20 -3.71
N SER A 72 -3.94 20.55 -2.77
CA SER A 72 -4.86 21.21 -1.84
C SER A 72 -4.15 21.79 -0.61
N SER A 73 -2.87 21.50 -0.41
CA SER A 73 -2.14 21.96 0.77
C SER A 73 -1.67 23.42 0.63
N PRO A 74 -1.89 24.27 1.65
CA PRO A 74 -1.41 25.65 1.65
C PRO A 74 0.13 25.73 1.71
N ASN A 75 0.77 24.72 2.32
CA ASN A 75 2.22 24.67 2.51
C ASN A 75 2.90 23.91 1.37
N LYS A 76 3.31 24.66 0.32
CA LYS A 76 4.05 24.14 -0.83
C LYS A 76 5.52 23.85 -0.46
N ARG A 77 5.78 22.81 0.35
CA ARG A 77 7.14 22.23 0.39
C ARG A 77 7.53 21.84 -1.03
N LYS A 78 8.81 22.05 -1.41
CA LYS A 78 9.36 21.58 -2.69
C LYS A 78 9.32 20.05 -2.72
N THR A 79 8.19 19.51 -3.13
CA THR A 79 8.03 18.10 -3.48
C THR A 79 8.37 17.95 -4.97
N GLY A 80 9.02 16.86 -5.34
CA GLY A 80 9.30 16.58 -6.75
C GLY A 80 8.01 16.57 -7.57
N GLY A 81 8.10 17.00 -8.84
CA GLY A 81 6.94 17.03 -9.73
C GLY A 81 6.26 15.67 -9.89
N PHE A 82 4.97 15.69 -10.26
CA PHE A 82 4.21 14.47 -10.51
C PHE A 82 4.81 13.69 -11.67
N LYS A 83 5.21 12.45 -11.40
CA LYS A 83 5.70 11.50 -12.42
C LYS A 83 4.98 10.17 -12.26
N SER A 84 4.11 9.86 -13.21
CA SER A 84 3.37 8.61 -13.26
C SER A 84 3.54 7.98 -14.64
N ARG A 85 3.61 6.65 -14.65
CA ARG A 85 3.57 5.87 -15.88
C ARG A 85 2.15 5.82 -16.42
N PHE A 86 1.16 5.63 -15.55
CA PHE A 86 -0.23 5.34 -15.92
C PHE A 86 -1.11 6.58 -16.06
N PHE A 87 -0.75 7.67 -15.39
CA PHE A 87 -1.58 8.85 -15.29
C PHE A 87 -0.84 10.10 -15.74
N GLU A 88 -1.59 11.01 -16.36
CA GLU A 88 -1.19 12.37 -16.68
C GLU A 88 -2.18 13.33 -16.03
N ILE A 89 -1.69 14.46 -15.54
CA ILE A 89 -2.55 15.50 -14.96
C ILE A 89 -2.54 16.69 -15.89
N LYS A 90 -3.72 17.03 -16.43
CA LYS A 90 -3.90 18.20 -17.30
C LYS A 90 -4.64 19.29 -16.57
N GLU A 91 -4.16 20.51 -16.73
CA GLU A 91 -4.79 21.72 -16.24
C GLU A 91 -5.33 22.53 -17.42
N ARG A 92 -6.62 22.88 -17.36
CA ARG A 92 -7.28 23.75 -18.34
C ARG A 92 -8.16 24.75 -17.59
N LYS A 93 -7.92 26.05 -17.79
CA LYS A 93 -8.66 27.14 -17.13
C LYS A 93 -8.76 26.95 -15.60
N GLY A 94 -7.65 26.55 -14.96
CA GLY A 94 -7.59 26.29 -13.52
C GLY A 94 -8.25 24.98 -13.05
N LYS A 95 -8.95 24.24 -13.93
CA LYS A 95 -9.51 22.92 -13.61
C LYS A 95 -8.50 21.83 -13.97
N LYS A 96 -8.19 20.99 -12.99
CA LYS A 96 -7.29 19.84 -13.14
C LYS A 96 -8.10 18.58 -13.42
N SER A 97 -7.60 17.76 -14.34
CA SER A 97 -8.20 16.48 -14.73
C SER A 97 -7.13 15.42 -14.85
N VAL A 98 -7.49 14.19 -14.51
CA VAL A 98 -6.64 13.01 -14.64
C VAL A 98 -6.93 12.38 -16.00
N ARG A 99 -5.88 12.05 -16.75
CA ARG A 99 -5.96 11.23 -17.97
C ARG A 99 -5.17 9.95 -17.78
N TYR A 100 -5.64 8.90 -18.42
CA TYR A 100 -4.94 7.63 -18.51
C TYR A 100 -3.97 7.67 -19.69
N ASN A 101 -2.74 7.21 -19.46
CA ASN A 101 -1.76 7.00 -20.51
C ASN A 101 -2.02 5.64 -21.19
N ASN A 102 -1.51 5.46 -22.42
CA ASN A 102 -1.62 4.20 -23.17
C ASN A 102 -1.01 2.98 -22.45
N SER A 103 -0.12 3.24 -21.49
CA SER A 103 0.50 2.23 -20.62
C SER A 103 -0.48 1.63 -19.60
N PHE A 104 -1.61 2.30 -19.32
CA PHE A 104 -2.67 1.83 -18.44
C PHE A 104 -3.80 1.22 -19.26
N LYS A 105 -4.03 -0.08 -19.12
CA LYS A 105 -5.02 -0.81 -19.93
C LYS A 105 -6.20 -1.23 -19.06
N PHE A 106 -7.44 -1.02 -19.52
CA PHE A 106 -8.64 -1.41 -18.78
C PHE A 106 -9.04 -2.89 -18.93
N ASN A 107 -8.33 -3.65 -19.77
CA ASN A 107 -8.65 -5.06 -19.96
C ASN A 107 -8.43 -5.86 -18.66
N SER A 108 -9.21 -6.93 -18.49
CA SER A 108 -9.25 -7.64 -17.21
C SER A 108 -7.93 -8.28 -16.81
N ASN A 109 -7.11 -8.75 -17.75
CA ASN A 109 -5.86 -9.45 -17.42
C ASN A 109 -4.84 -8.47 -16.84
N PHE A 110 -4.62 -7.36 -17.55
CA PHE A 110 -3.75 -6.28 -17.08
C PHE A 110 -4.20 -5.76 -15.70
N GLN A 111 -5.50 -5.53 -15.52
CA GLN A 111 -6.02 -5.01 -14.25
C GLN A 111 -5.86 -5.98 -13.08
N LYS A 112 -5.98 -7.29 -13.32
CA LYS A 112 -5.74 -8.33 -12.31
C LYS A 112 -4.26 -8.45 -11.95
N GLU A 113 -3.38 -8.46 -12.95
CA GLU A 113 -1.93 -8.49 -12.75
C GLU A 113 -1.44 -7.26 -11.99
N LEU A 114 -1.94 -6.08 -12.34
CA LEU A 114 -1.59 -4.83 -11.67
C LEU A 114 -2.11 -4.82 -10.22
N CYS A 115 -3.33 -5.30 -10.01
CA CYS A 115 -3.91 -5.47 -8.69
C CYS A 115 -3.06 -6.41 -7.82
N ARG A 116 -2.62 -7.55 -8.38
CA ARG A 116 -1.77 -8.50 -7.65
C ARG A 116 -0.43 -7.86 -7.24
N SER A 117 0.25 -7.18 -8.16
CA SER A 117 1.49 -6.46 -7.81
C SER A 117 1.26 -5.36 -6.79
N PHE A 118 0.15 -4.62 -6.89
CA PHE A 118 -0.25 -3.62 -5.90
C PHE A 118 -0.46 -4.24 -4.51
N LYS A 119 -1.24 -5.33 -4.40
CA LYS A 119 -1.46 -6.06 -3.13
C LYS A 119 -0.14 -6.51 -2.52
N ARG A 120 0.77 -7.08 -3.31
CA ARG A 120 2.10 -7.50 -2.84
C ARG A 120 2.92 -6.31 -2.32
N GLY A 121 2.81 -5.16 -2.98
CA GLY A 121 3.43 -3.91 -2.53
C GLY A 121 2.82 -3.39 -1.23
N LEU A 122 1.50 -3.52 -1.06
CA LEU A 122 0.80 -3.13 0.17
C LEU A 122 1.29 -3.97 1.35
N TYR A 123 1.40 -5.29 1.17
CA TYR A 123 2.00 -6.20 2.15
C TYR A 123 3.45 -5.88 2.45
N LYS A 124 4.26 -5.55 1.44
CA LYS A 124 5.65 -5.12 1.65
C LYS A 124 5.70 -3.89 2.55
N MET A 125 4.96 -2.84 2.18
CA MET A 125 4.90 -1.59 2.94
C MET A 125 4.47 -1.84 4.38
N PHE A 126 3.38 -2.60 4.59
CA PHE A 126 2.89 -2.98 5.90
C PHE A 126 3.96 -3.73 6.72
N PHE A 127 4.51 -4.81 6.15
CA PHE A 127 5.37 -5.73 6.89
C PHE A 127 6.71 -5.11 7.26
N GLU A 128 7.29 -4.32 6.36
CA GLU A 128 8.53 -3.62 6.64
C GLU A 128 8.33 -2.45 7.63
N GLU A 129 7.19 -1.75 7.59
CA GLU A 129 6.86 -0.75 8.61
C GLU A 129 6.59 -1.38 9.97
N LEU A 130 5.90 -2.52 10.00
CA LEU A 130 5.65 -3.28 11.23
C LEU A 130 6.97 -3.67 11.90
N ASN A 131 7.90 -4.25 11.12
CA ASN A 131 9.20 -4.62 11.64
C ASN A 131 10.05 -3.41 12.02
N ARG A 132 10.03 -2.32 11.24
CA ARG A 132 10.76 -1.09 11.58
C ARG A 132 10.28 -0.47 12.89
N GLN A 133 8.97 -0.49 13.16
CA GLN A 133 8.37 0.18 14.32
C GLN A 133 8.29 -0.70 15.56
N LYS A 134 8.04 -2.00 15.40
CA LYS A 134 7.77 -2.93 16.52
C LYS A 134 8.84 -4.03 16.66
N ASN A 135 9.79 -4.13 15.72
CA ASN A 135 10.84 -5.16 15.67
C ASN A 135 10.33 -6.61 15.71
N ILE A 136 9.11 -6.83 15.21
CA ILE A 136 8.51 -8.16 15.01
C ILE A 136 8.47 -8.53 13.53
N GLY A 137 8.08 -9.74 13.21
CA GLY A 137 7.88 -10.20 11.85
C GLY A 137 8.61 -11.51 11.56
N TYR A 138 9.59 -11.92 12.36
CA TYR A 138 10.37 -13.14 12.13
C TYR A 138 9.64 -14.44 12.46
N GLU A 139 8.50 -14.33 13.13
CA GLU A 139 7.66 -15.44 13.55
C GLU A 139 7.05 -16.16 12.34
N ASP A 140 6.78 -17.47 12.52
CA ASP A 140 6.32 -18.33 11.42
C ASP A 140 4.93 -17.98 10.89
N ASN A 141 4.08 -17.38 11.72
CA ASN A 141 2.76 -16.90 11.29
C ASN A 141 2.88 -15.85 10.16
N PHE A 142 3.98 -15.09 10.10
CA PHE A 142 4.25 -14.14 9.02
C PHE A 142 4.81 -14.80 7.74
N ASN A 143 5.09 -16.11 7.73
CA ASN A 143 5.42 -16.81 6.49
C ASN A 143 4.29 -16.72 5.47
N PHE A 144 3.05 -16.56 5.94
CA PHE A 144 1.89 -16.23 5.12
C PHE A 144 2.14 -14.97 4.26
N ILE A 145 2.65 -13.89 4.86
CA ILE A 145 2.99 -12.64 4.17
C ILE A 145 4.18 -12.85 3.21
N ARG A 146 5.25 -13.51 3.65
CA ARG A 146 6.44 -13.77 2.81
C ARG A 146 6.09 -14.55 1.56
N ASN A 147 5.31 -15.62 1.73
CA ASN A 147 4.90 -16.50 0.64
C ASN A 147 4.21 -15.69 -0.46
N PHE A 148 3.26 -14.83 -0.12
CA PHE A 148 2.56 -14.00 -1.10
C PHE A 148 3.41 -12.83 -1.62
N ALA A 149 3.92 -11.98 -0.74
CA ALA A 149 4.56 -10.73 -1.14
C ALA A 149 5.92 -10.97 -1.80
N ARG A 150 6.79 -11.80 -1.19
CA ARG A 150 8.16 -12.05 -1.68
C ARG A 150 8.27 -13.22 -2.64
N TYR A 151 7.53 -14.31 -2.41
CA TYR A 151 7.67 -15.53 -3.20
C TYR A 151 6.53 -15.77 -4.19
N ASN A 152 5.57 -14.84 -4.28
CA ASN A 152 4.45 -14.88 -5.23
C ASN A 152 3.58 -16.14 -5.15
N LYS A 153 3.50 -16.78 -3.97
CA LYS A 153 2.72 -18.00 -3.72
C LYS A 153 1.32 -17.65 -3.19
N GLY A 154 0.30 -18.34 -3.74
CA GLY A 154 -1.10 -18.16 -3.35
C GLY A 154 -1.70 -16.82 -3.80
N ASP A 155 -2.94 -16.56 -3.42
CA ASP A 155 -3.59 -15.24 -3.57
C ASP A 155 -4.33 -14.91 -2.28
N ILE A 156 -4.04 -13.74 -1.72
CA ILE A 156 -4.56 -13.33 -0.43
C ILE A 156 -5.64 -12.26 -0.65
N PRO A 157 -6.82 -12.35 0.00
CA PRO A 157 -7.82 -11.30 -0.10
C PRO A 157 -7.31 -10.01 0.52
N VAL A 158 -7.56 -8.91 -0.18
CA VAL A 158 -7.37 -7.56 0.34
C VAL A 158 -8.69 -6.83 0.12
N PHE A 159 -9.11 -6.11 1.14
CA PHE A 159 -10.34 -5.35 1.15
C PHE A 159 -10.03 -3.86 1.08
N TYR A 160 -10.84 -3.15 0.32
CA TYR A 160 -10.83 -1.69 0.28
C TYR A 160 -12.14 -1.18 0.90
N PHE A 161 -12.03 -0.29 1.88
CA PHE A 161 -13.18 0.31 2.53
C PHE A 161 -13.50 1.64 1.88
N ASN A 162 -14.68 1.72 1.27
CA ASN A 162 -15.11 2.88 0.52
C ASN A 162 -15.64 3.94 1.49
N ARG A 163 -15.05 5.13 1.43
CA ARG A 163 -15.47 6.25 2.29
C ARG A 163 -16.87 6.73 1.92
N LEU A 164 -17.62 7.10 2.95
CA LEU A 164 -18.88 7.80 2.82
C LEU A 164 -18.66 9.30 2.52
N TYR A 165 -17.64 9.89 3.14
CA TYR A 165 -17.31 11.32 3.00
C TYR A 165 -15.93 11.53 2.37
N GLY A 166 -15.78 12.63 1.63
CA GLY A 166 -14.51 13.07 1.03
C GLY A 166 -13.53 13.71 2.02
N ILE A 167 -13.75 13.52 3.33
CA ILE A 167 -12.96 14.11 4.41
C ILE A 167 -12.23 12.98 5.15
N PHE A 168 -10.93 13.17 5.35
CA PHE A 168 -10.09 12.26 6.12
C PHE A 168 -8.97 13.06 6.78
N MET A 169 -8.57 12.63 7.97
CA MET A 169 -7.53 13.31 8.73
C MET A 169 -6.16 12.93 8.19
N LEU A 170 -5.30 13.91 8.02
CA LEU A 170 -3.88 13.72 7.70
C LEU A 170 -3.06 14.60 8.63
N THR A 171 -1.85 14.15 8.96
CA THR A 171 -0.88 15.07 9.56
C THR A 171 -0.41 16.09 8.52
N GLU A 172 0.00 17.28 8.96
CA GLU A 172 0.33 18.42 8.08
C GLU A 172 1.29 18.06 6.93
N ASN A 173 2.23 17.13 7.20
CA ASN A 173 3.28 16.74 6.26
C ASN A 173 3.10 15.32 5.70
N GLU A 174 2.00 14.63 5.99
CA GLU A 174 1.81 13.21 5.63
C GLU A 174 1.90 13.00 4.12
N ALA A 175 1.30 13.87 3.32
CA ALA A 175 1.37 13.76 1.88
C ALA A 175 2.78 14.08 1.33
N ALA A 176 3.53 14.97 1.99
CA ALA A 176 4.90 15.30 1.56
C ALA A 176 5.87 14.16 1.87
N THR A 177 5.81 13.63 3.09
CA THR A 177 6.65 12.56 3.63
C THR A 177 5.75 11.45 4.21
N PRO A 178 5.16 10.60 3.37
CA PRO A 178 4.25 9.57 3.84
C PRO A 178 4.95 8.55 4.71
N PHE A 179 4.23 8.15 5.76
CA PHE A 179 4.59 7.08 6.68
C PHE A 179 3.32 6.31 7.05
N LEU A 180 3.48 5.07 7.49
CA LEU A 180 2.36 4.27 7.97
C LEU A 180 2.29 4.39 9.49
N LEU A 181 1.16 4.88 10.01
CA LEU A 181 0.91 4.95 11.45
C LEU A 181 -0.09 3.84 11.84
N PHE A 182 0.38 2.88 12.64
CA PHE A 182 -0.49 1.85 13.19
C PHE A 182 -1.42 2.44 14.25
N ASP A 183 -2.62 1.88 14.35
CA ASP A 183 -3.58 2.18 15.42
C ASP A 183 -4.00 3.67 15.48
N ARG A 184 -3.87 4.38 14.35
CA ARG A 184 -4.14 5.84 14.25
C ARG A 184 -5.61 6.22 14.39
N MET A 185 -6.53 5.30 14.07
CA MET A 185 -7.97 5.57 14.01
C MET A 185 -8.72 4.42 14.66
N LYS A 186 -9.73 4.74 15.48
CA LYS A 186 -10.55 3.75 16.22
C LYS A 186 -11.30 2.78 15.31
N TYR A 187 -11.61 3.17 14.08
CA TYR A 187 -12.30 2.31 13.12
C TYR A 187 -11.39 1.26 12.47
N LEU A 188 -10.06 1.32 12.68
CA LEU A 188 -9.13 0.34 12.14
C LEU A 188 -9.13 -0.89 13.01
N PHE A 189 -9.62 -1.99 12.45
CA PHE A 189 -9.68 -3.26 13.13
C PHE A 189 -8.33 -3.97 13.08
N SER A 190 -7.94 -4.60 14.20
CA SER A 190 -6.74 -5.44 14.29
C SER A 190 -6.99 -6.61 15.24
N ASN A 191 -6.54 -7.80 14.85
CA ASN A 191 -6.44 -8.96 15.72
C ASN A 191 -5.23 -9.83 15.30
N LYS A 192 -5.11 -11.05 15.86
CA LYS A 192 -3.99 -11.96 15.54
C LYS A 192 -3.95 -12.44 14.08
N LYS A 193 -5.05 -12.30 13.35
CA LYS A 193 -5.28 -12.86 12.01
C LYS A 193 -5.42 -11.82 10.92
N PHE A 194 -5.98 -10.66 11.23
CA PHE A 194 -6.32 -9.58 10.31
C PHE A 194 -5.80 -8.25 10.83
N GLN A 195 -5.38 -7.41 9.90
CA GLN A 195 -4.95 -6.06 10.18
C GLN A 195 -5.55 -5.11 9.15
N GLU A 196 -5.91 -3.93 9.64
CA GLU A 196 -6.28 -2.81 8.80
C GLU A 196 -5.28 -1.67 8.92
N ILE A 197 -5.09 -0.98 7.80
CA ILE A 197 -4.20 0.17 7.71
C ILE A 197 -4.90 1.30 6.98
N GLU A 198 -4.55 2.52 7.36
CA GLU A 198 -4.91 3.72 6.61
C GLU A 198 -3.65 4.40 6.07
N PHE A 199 -3.64 4.63 4.76
CA PHE A 199 -2.53 5.26 4.08
C PHE A 199 -3.03 6.28 3.06
N LEU A 200 -2.64 7.55 3.22
CA LEU A 200 -3.09 8.68 2.39
C LEU A 200 -4.62 8.77 2.27
N GLY A 201 -5.33 8.43 3.35
CA GLY A 201 -6.79 8.43 3.39
C GLY A 201 -7.45 7.17 2.83
N HIS A 202 -6.72 6.23 2.26
CA HIS A 202 -7.26 4.93 1.86
C HIS A 202 -7.22 3.93 3.01
N VAL A 203 -8.30 3.20 3.24
CA VAL A 203 -8.34 2.15 4.26
C VAL A 203 -8.38 0.79 3.59
N PHE A 204 -7.41 -0.05 3.97
CA PHE A 204 -7.30 -1.43 3.51
C PHE A 204 -7.34 -2.39 4.68
N GLY A 205 -7.94 -3.57 4.46
CA GLY A 205 -7.94 -4.66 5.41
C GLY A 205 -7.48 -5.96 4.77
N PHE A 206 -6.70 -6.74 5.49
CA PHE A 206 -6.13 -7.97 4.95
C PHE A 206 -5.63 -8.91 6.05
N PRO A 207 -5.59 -10.23 5.78
CA PRO A 207 -5.06 -11.21 6.73
C PRO A 207 -3.54 -11.12 6.83
N ILE A 208 -3.01 -11.32 8.04
CA ILE A 208 -1.59 -11.32 8.38
C ILE A 208 -1.09 -12.70 8.80
N SER A 209 -2.00 -13.67 8.99
CA SER A 209 -1.70 -15.08 9.20
C SER A 209 -2.83 -15.96 8.65
N SER A 210 -2.64 -17.29 8.64
CA SER A 210 -3.68 -18.24 8.20
C SER A 210 -4.95 -18.14 9.05
N TYR A 211 -6.11 -18.26 8.42
CA TYR A 211 -7.43 -18.12 9.04
C TYR A 211 -8.43 -19.14 8.45
N ASP A 212 -9.50 -19.41 9.19
CA ASP A 212 -10.64 -20.19 8.72
C ASP A 212 -11.85 -19.31 8.30
N GLU A 213 -12.91 -19.94 7.79
CA GLU A 213 -14.10 -19.24 7.30
C GLU A 213 -14.86 -18.50 8.42
N ASN A 214 -14.89 -19.04 9.64
CA ASN A 214 -15.58 -18.41 10.76
C ASN A 214 -14.81 -17.19 11.25
N GLU A 215 -13.47 -17.30 11.39
CA GLU A 215 -12.60 -16.17 11.71
C GLU A 215 -12.70 -15.06 10.66
N PHE A 216 -12.86 -15.42 9.39
CA PHE A 216 -13.08 -14.47 8.31
C PHE A 216 -14.43 -13.74 8.42
N LYS A 217 -15.53 -14.48 8.65
CA LYS A 217 -16.86 -13.88 8.85
C LYS A 217 -16.88 -12.94 10.04
N GLU A 218 -16.31 -13.38 11.16
CA GLU A 218 -16.20 -12.58 12.38
C GLU A 218 -15.41 -11.29 12.15
N TYR A 219 -14.30 -11.37 11.39
CA TYR A 219 -13.53 -10.19 10.99
C TYR A 219 -14.39 -9.18 10.22
N ILE A 220 -15.10 -9.62 9.17
CA ILE A 220 -15.91 -8.74 8.33
C ILE A 220 -17.03 -8.08 9.15
N GLU A 221 -17.74 -8.85 9.97
CA GLU A 221 -18.83 -8.35 10.81
C GLU A 221 -18.35 -7.28 11.79
N LYS A 222 -17.27 -7.56 12.53
CA LYS A 222 -16.70 -6.60 13.49
C LYS A 222 -16.14 -5.38 12.80
N SER A 223 -15.40 -5.55 11.71
CA SER A 223 -14.80 -4.46 10.95
C SER A 223 -15.86 -3.50 10.40
N LEU A 224 -16.96 -4.02 9.85
CA LEU A 224 -18.05 -3.20 9.32
C LEU A 224 -18.78 -2.43 10.43
N LYS A 225 -18.98 -3.06 11.60
CA LYS A 225 -19.62 -2.41 12.76
C LYS A 225 -18.88 -1.15 13.20
N GLU A 226 -17.55 -1.19 13.24
CA GLU A 226 -16.70 -0.04 13.60
C GLU A 226 -16.66 1.07 12.52
N LYS A 227 -17.17 0.80 11.32
CA LYS A 227 -17.02 1.66 10.14
C LYS A 227 -18.31 2.33 9.65
N THR A 228 -19.44 2.04 10.29
CA THR A 228 -20.78 2.52 9.92
C THR A 228 -20.87 4.05 9.76
N THR A 229 -20.07 4.82 10.51
CA THR A 229 -20.10 6.29 10.46
C THR A 229 -19.37 6.89 9.26
N PHE A 230 -18.26 6.30 8.82
CA PHE A 230 -17.33 6.95 7.87
C PHE A 230 -17.19 6.22 6.54
N PHE A 231 -17.73 5.00 6.44
CA PHE A 231 -17.60 4.13 5.27
C PHE A 231 -18.96 3.63 4.82
N LYS A 232 -19.10 3.49 3.51
CA LYS A 232 -20.34 3.08 2.86
C LYS A 232 -20.41 1.57 2.65
N ASP A 233 -19.35 1.00 2.10
CA ASP A 233 -19.28 -0.40 1.71
C ASP A 233 -17.83 -0.90 1.65
N ILE A 234 -17.66 -2.22 1.57
CA ILE A 234 -16.37 -2.90 1.47
C ILE A 234 -16.26 -3.61 0.12
N THR A 235 -15.09 -3.50 -0.50
CA THR A 235 -14.80 -4.12 -1.80
C THR A 235 -13.66 -5.12 -1.65
N LEU A 236 -13.89 -6.39 -1.98
CA LEU A 236 -12.81 -7.35 -2.20
C LEU A 236 -12.12 -7.01 -3.54
N ILE A 237 -10.89 -6.49 -3.48
CA ILE A 237 -10.22 -5.99 -4.67
C ILE A 237 -9.72 -7.15 -5.54
N LYS A 238 -10.17 -7.21 -6.79
CA LYS A 238 -9.77 -8.20 -7.81
C LYS A 238 -9.09 -7.53 -9.01
N LYS A 239 -9.41 -6.27 -9.27
CA LYS A 239 -8.82 -5.42 -10.31
C LYS A 239 -8.29 -4.15 -9.67
N PHE A 240 -7.29 -3.54 -10.29
CA PHE A 240 -6.70 -2.30 -9.77
C PHE A 240 -7.70 -1.14 -9.80
N THR A 241 -8.63 -1.13 -10.76
CA THR A 241 -9.76 -0.19 -10.85
C THR A 241 -10.85 -0.39 -9.80
N ASP A 242 -10.80 -1.45 -8.98
CA ASP A 242 -11.75 -1.62 -7.86
C ASP A 242 -11.44 -0.64 -6.72
N ILE A 243 -10.32 0.08 -6.80
CA ILE A 243 -9.87 1.06 -5.80
C ILE A 243 -9.99 2.46 -6.37
N ASP A 244 -10.65 3.35 -5.64
CA ASP A 244 -10.76 4.77 -6.00
C ASP A 244 -9.49 5.56 -5.62
N PHE A 245 -8.35 5.25 -6.26
CA PHE A 245 -7.08 5.98 -6.05
C PHE A 245 -7.16 7.47 -6.36
N ILE A 246 -8.11 7.89 -7.18
CA ILE A 246 -8.27 9.31 -7.45
C ILE A 246 -9.01 10.01 -6.31
N HIS A 247 -9.58 9.34 -5.30
CA HIS A 247 -10.47 9.98 -4.33
C HIS A 247 -11.58 10.77 -5.03
N SER A 248 -12.31 10.12 -5.94
CA SER A 248 -13.45 10.71 -6.64
C SER A 248 -14.48 11.30 -5.68
N ILE A 249 -14.59 10.74 -4.47
CA ILE A 249 -15.44 11.24 -3.38
C ILE A 249 -15.10 12.67 -2.93
N MET A 250 -13.88 13.16 -3.14
CA MET A 250 -13.50 14.56 -2.85
C MET A 250 -14.02 15.57 -3.89
N ASN A 251 -14.61 15.08 -4.99
CA ASN A 251 -15.20 15.93 -6.03
C ASN A 251 -16.71 16.09 -5.86
N LYS A 252 -17.32 15.41 -4.90
CA LYS A 252 -18.74 15.50 -4.57
C LYS A 252 -18.93 16.53 -3.46
#